data_AF-A0A1V4T0V9-F1
#
_entry.id   AF-A0A1V4T0V9-F1
#
_cell.length_a   1.000
_cell.length_b   1.000
_cell.length_c   1.000
_cell.angle_alpha   90.00
_cell.angle_beta   90.00
_cell.angle_gamma   90.00
#
_symmetry.space_group_name_H-M   'P 1'
#
loop_
_entity.id
_entity.type
_entity.pdbx_description
1 polymer ?
#
loop_
_entity_poly.entity_id
_entity_poly.type
_entity_poly.pdbx_seq_one_letter_code
_entity_poly.pdbx_strand_id
1 'polypeptide(L)'
;DRVRERLREAILRGTLLIDTEGARSGQVNGLWVTQFGGAAFGQPARITARTHLGEGEVIDIQREAKLGGNIHSKAVMTLAAYLTARYSSGQPPCLAASLTFEQTYGEVEGDSASVAELCALLSSLGEVPIKQSLA
;
A
#
# COMPACT_ATOMS: atom_id res chain seq x y z
N ASP A 1 20.20 6.29 -15.14
CA ASP A 1 19.12 6.64 -16.09
C ASP A 1 18.44 5.48 -16.81
N ARG A 2 19.13 4.55 -17.49
CA ARG A 2 18.46 3.50 -18.31
C ARG A 2 17.37 2.69 -17.57
N VAL A 3 17.55 2.39 -16.28
CA VAL A 3 16.56 1.64 -15.48
C VAL A 3 15.29 2.46 -15.24
N ARG A 4 15.44 3.74 -14.88
CA ARG A 4 14.32 4.67 -14.65
C ARG A 4 13.48 4.84 -15.91
N GLU A 5 14.12 5.05 -17.07
CA GLU A 5 13.41 5.18 -18.34
C GLU A 5 12.63 3.90 -18.70
N ARG A 6 13.23 2.72 -18.49
CA ARG A 6 12.54 1.45 -18.73
C ARG A 6 11.31 1.26 -17.85
N LEU A 7 11.39 1.66 -16.58
CA LEU A 7 10.24 1.62 -15.66
C LEU A 7 9.13 2.57 -16.12
N ARG A 8 9.50 3.80 -16.49
CA ARG A 8 8.55 4.78 -17.04
C ARG A 8 7.89 4.24 -18.31
N GLU A 9 8.65 3.68 -19.24
CA GLU A 9 8.09 3.06 -20.45
C GLU A 9 7.18 1.87 -20.11
N ALA A 10 7.52 1.07 -19.11
CA ALA A 10 6.67 -0.04 -18.67
C ALA A 10 5.32 0.43 -18.12
N ILE A 11 5.29 1.57 -17.41
CA ILE A 11 4.05 2.23 -16.98
C ILE A 11 3.26 2.72 -18.20
N LEU A 12 3.90 3.47 -19.10
CA LEU A 12 3.24 4.03 -20.29
C LEU A 12 2.69 2.95 -21.24
N ARG A 13 3.33 1.78 -21.30
CA ARG A 13 2.87 0.61 -22.06
C ARG A 13 1.84 -0.25 -21.31
N GLY A 14 1.48 0.10 -20.07
CA GLY A 14 0.54 -0.67 -19.25
C GLY A 14 1.08 -2.03 -18.78
N THR A 15 2.39 -2.25 -18.83
CA THR A 15 3.03 -3.46 -18.28
C THR A 15 3.12 -3.38 -16.75
N LEU A 16 3.50 -2.19 -16.24
CA LEU A 16 3.36 -1.85 -14.83
C LEU A 16 2.06 -1.05 -14.68
N LEU A 17 1.14 -1.55 -13.86
CA LEU A 17 -0.19 -0.98 -13.67
C LEU A 17 -0.13 0.12 -12.62
N ILE A 18 0.18 1.34 -13.05
CA ILE A 18 0.13 2.54 -12.23
C ILE A 18 -0.87 3.51 -12.87
N ASP A 19 -2.01 3.68 -12.23
CA ASP A 19 -2.98 4.70 -12.63
C ASP A 19 -2.41 6.07 -12.26
N THR A 20 -2.43 7.03 -13.19
CA THR A 20 -1.99 8.42 -12.96
C THR A 20 -3.13 9.43 -13.16
N GLU A 21 -4.30 8.93 -13.55
CA GLU A 21 -5.51 9.70 -13.81
C GLU A 21 -6.72 9.03 -13.14
N GLY A 22 -7.80 9.79 -12.96
CA GLY A 22 -9.02 9.29 -12.35
C GLY A 22 -8.92 9.06 -10.85
N ALA A 23 -9.86 8.28 -10.32
CA ALA A 23 -9.94 7.94 -8.91
C ALA A 23 -10.40 6.50 -8.68
N ARG A 24 -9.95 5.90 -7.58
CA ARG A 24 -10.23 4.50 -7.20
C ARG A 24 -10.40 4.39 -5.69
N SER A 25 -11.39 3.59 -5.26
CA SER A 25 -11.53 3.23 -3.86
C SER A 25 -10.54 2.12 -3.50
N GLY A 26 -9.95 2.18 -2.31
CA GLY A 26 -9.02 1.17 -1.81
C GLY A 26 -7.69 1.11 -2.57
N GLN A 27 -7.33 2.12 -3.36
CA GLN A 27 -6.09 2.14 -4.13
C GLN A 27 -5.41 3.51 -4.02
N VAL A 28 -4.10 3.49 -3.79
CA VAL A 28 -3.26 4.69 -3.74
C VAL A 28 -1.90 4.41 -4.38
N ASN A 29 -1.27 5.44 -4.92
CA ASN A 29 0.13 5.36 -5.33
C ASN A 29 1.01 5.72 -4.13
N GLY A 30 1.80 4.77 -3.65
CA GLY A 30 2.91 5.03 -2.74
C GLY A 30 4.19 5.37 -3.51
N LEU A 31 5.20 5.82 -2.78
CA LEU A 31 6.55 6.06 -3.31
C LEU A 31 7.54 5.17 -2.56
N TRP A 32 8.41 4.50 -3.31
CA TRP A 32 9.54 3.76 -2.74
C TRP A 32 10.83 4.12 -3.48
N VAL A 33 11.94 4.01 -2.77
CA VAL A 33 13.27 4.36 -3.27
C VAL A 33 13.98 3.10 -3.71
N THR A 34 14.50 3.10 -4.92
CA THR A 34 15.36 2.03 -5.44
C THR A 34 16.77 2.54 -5.61
N GLN A 35 17.73 1.76 -5.12
CA GLN A 35 19.16 2.05 -5.25
C GLN A 35 19.81 1.03 -6.19
N PHE A 36 20.41 1.51 -7.28
CA PHE A 36 21.10 0.67 -8.25
C PHE A 36 22.36 1.36 -8.78
N GLY A 37 23.50 0.69 -8.70
CA GLY A 37 24.76 1.18 -9.27
C GLY A 37 25.20 2.55 -8.75
N GLY A 38 24.96 2.85 -7.47
CA GLY A 38 25.33 4.12 -6.84
C GLY A 38 24.35 5.28 -7.05
N ALA A 39 23.31 5.09 -7.87
CA ALA A 39 22.21 6.05 -8.04
C ALA A 39 20.99 5.60 -7.23
N ALA A 40 20.26 6.56 -6.66
CA ALA A 40 18.97 6.36 -6.01
C ALA A 40 17.89 7.12 -6.77
N PHE A 41 16.73 6.51 -6.98
CA PHE A 41 15.58 7.18 -7.55
C PHE A 41 14.28 6.64 -6.95
N GLY A 42 13.29 7.52 -6.82
CA GLY A 42 11.94 7.15 -6.44
C GLY A 42 11.16 6.61 -7.64
N GLN A 43 10.28 5.66 -7.40
CA GLN A 43 9.30 5.20 -8.37
C GLN A 43 7.94 5.01 -7.68
N PRO A 44 6.81 5.09 -8.40
CA PRO A 44 5.51 4.81 -7.80
C PRO A 44 5.34 3.31 -7.55
N ALA A 45 4.57 2.98 -6.52
CA ALA A 45 4.10 1.63 -6.23
C ALA A 45 2.59 1.69 -6.00
N ARG A 46 1.83 0.82 -6.65
CA ARG A 46 0.39 0.74 -6.44
C ARG A 46 0.12 -0.05 -5.17
N ILE A 47 -0.49 0.58 -4.18
CA ILE A 47 -0.89 -0.05 -2.92
C ILE A 47 -2.40 -0.20 -2.95
N THR A 48 -2.89 -1.41 -2.67
CA THR A 48 -4.32 -1.71 -2.60
C THR A 48 -4.69 -2.23 -1.23
N ALA A 49 -5.88 -1.85 -0.77
CA ALA A 49 -6.49 -2.34 0.44
C ALA A 49 -7.91 -2.80 0.15
N ARG A 50 -8.34 -3.86 0.85
CA ARG A 50 -9.70 -4.37 0.76
C ARG A 50 -10.24 -4.64 2.15
N THR A 51 -11.37 -4.04 2.47
CA THR A 51 -12.05 -4.16 3.76
C THR A 51 -13.30 -5.01 3.64
N HIS A 52 -13.60 -5.77 4.67
CA HIS A 52 -14.79 -6.60 4.76
C HIS A 52 -15.17 -6.82 6.23
N LEU A 53 -16.36 -7.37 6.49
CA LEU A 53 -16.76 -7.76 7.83
C LEU A 53 -15.90 -8.94 8.32
N GLY A 54 -15.35 -8.85 9.54
CA GLY A 54 -14.49 -9.87 10.11
C GLY A 54 -14.00 -9.52 11.52
N GLU A 55 -13.03 -10.26 12.07
CA GLU A 55 -12.69 -10.21 13.51
C GLU A 55 -11.55 -9.24 13.88
N GLY A 56 -11.39 -8.12 13.17
CA GLY A 56 -10.38 -7.11 13.53
C GLY A 56 -8.98 -7.33 12.95
N GLU A 57 -8.82 -8.30 12.06
CA GLU A 57 -7.52 -8.63 11.50
C GLU A 57 -7.18 -7.78 10.27
N VAL A 58 -5.96 -7.25 10.23
CA VAL A 58 -5.38 -6.62 9.03
C VAL A 58 -4.27 -7.53 8.51
N ILE A 59 -4.52 -8.15 7.36
CA ILE A 59 -3.59 -9.04 6.67
C ILE A 59 -2.65 -8.19 5.82
N ASP A 60 -1.38 -8.18 6.21
CA ASP A 60 -0.28 -7.70 5.39
C ASP A 60 0.17 -8.82 4.43
N ILE A 61 -0.18 -8.71 3.14
CA ILE A 61 0.14 -9.74 2.16
C ILE A 61 1.65 -9.85 1.94
N GLN A 62 2.41 -8.76 2.07
CA GLN A 62 3.87 -8.78 1.94
C GLN A 62 4.46 -9.58 3.09
N ARG A 63 4.01 -9.36 4.33
CA ARG A 63 4.44 -10.16 5.49
C ARG A 63 4.12 -11.64 5.31
N GLU A 64 2.88 -11.99 4.94
CA GLU A 64 2.47 -13.39 4.76
C GLU A 64 3.23 -14.08 3.62
N ALA A 65 3.58 -13.34 2.56
CA ALA A 65 4.41 -13.83 1.47
C ALA A 65 5.91 -13.87 1.79
N LYS A 66 6.33 -13.48 2.99
CA LYS A 66 7.75 -13.34 3.40
C LYS A 66 8.54 -12.35 2.54
N LEU A 67 7.84 -11.33 2.04
CA LEU A 67 8.39 -10.19 1.32
C LEU A 67 8.36 -8.91 2.17
N GLY A 68 7.67 -8.92 3.32
CA GLY A 68 7.64 -7.81 4.25
C GLY A 68 8.77 -7.88 5.27
N GLY A 69 9.51 -6.78 5.39
CA GLY A 69 10.53 -6.60 6.41
C GLY A 69 9.94 -6.33 7.81
N ASN A 70 10.81 -6.23 8.81
CA ASN A 70 10.42 -6.10 10.22
C ASN A 70 9.81 -4.73 10.53
N ILE A 71 10.35 -3.65 9.95
CA ILE A 71 9.85 -2.29 10.21
C ILE A 71 8.51 -2.12 9.49
N HIS A 72 8.40 -2.61 8.26
CA HIS A 72 7.14 -2.63 7.52
C HIS A 72 6.05 -3.40 8.27
N SER A 73 6.34 -4.64 8.70
CA SER A 73 5.39 -5.46 9.46
C SER A 73 4.91 -4.77 10.74
N LYS A 74 5.82 -4.10 11.47
CA LYS A 74 5.48 -3.32 12.66
C LYS A 74 4.60 -2.11 12.31
N ALA A 75 4.85 -1.45 11.19
CA ALA A 75 4.03 -0.32 10.74
C ALA A 75 2.59 -0.76 10.47
N VAL A 76 2.38 -1.87 9.76
CA VAL A 76 1.02 -2.39 9.50
C VAL A 76 0.32 -2.81 10.79
N MET A 77 1.03 -3.43 11.74
CA MET A 77 0.46 -3.71 13.08
C MET A 77 0.05 -2.44 13.82
N THR A 78 0.81 -1.35 13.66
CA THR A 78 0.47 -0.04 14.25
C THR A 78 -0.79 0.54 13.61
N LEU A 79 -0.96 0.39 12.29
CA LEU A 79 -2.18 0.79 11.59
C LEU A 79 -3.40 -0.01 12.04
N ALA A 80 -3.25 -1.33 12.20
CA ALA A 80 -4.32 -2.20 12.70
C ALA A 80 -4.79 -1.80 14.11
N ALA A 81 -3.84 -1.50 15.00
CA ALA A 81 -4.13 -0.99 16.34
C ALA A 81 -4.84 0.37 16.30
N TYR A 82 -4.40 1.28 15.43
CA TYR A 82 -5.04 2.58 15.22
C TYR A 82 -6.50 2.43 14.76
N LEU A 83 -6.76 1.61 13.74
CA LEU A 83 -8.12 1.40 13.22
C LEU A 83 -9.04 0.81 14.29
N THR A 84 -8.57 -0.21 15.01
CA THR A 84 -9.32 -0.83 16.11
C THR A 84 -9.64 0.18 17.20
N ALA A 85 -8.64 0.95 17.66
CA ALA A 85 -8.84 1.95 18.70
C ALA A 85 -9.81 3.07 18.27
N ARG A 86 -9.76 3.46 16.99
CA ARG A 86 -10.56 4.57 16.45
C ARG A 86 -12.01 4.21 16.15
N TYR A 87 -12.27 2.96 15.76
CA TYR A 87 -13.56 2.53 15.22
C TYR A 87 -14.28 1.43 16.04
N SER A 88 -13.60 0.70 16.92
CA SER A 88 -14.22 -0.38 17.72
C SER A 88 -14.60 0.05 19.13
N SER A 89 -15.28 1.20 19.30
CA SER A 89 -15.60 1.89 20.58
C SER A 89 -16.11 1.02 21.75
N GLY A 90 -15.25 0.21 22.36
CA GLY A 90 -15.61 -0.78 23.39
C GLY A 90 -16.37 -2.02 22.87
N GLN A 91 -16.49 -2.19 21.55
CA GLN A 91 -17.12 -3.36 20.95
C GLN A 91 -16.07 -4.31 20.36
N PRO A 92 -16.37 -5.61 20.21
CA PRO A 92 -15.51 -6.52 19.46
C PRO A 92 -15.26 -5.94 18.06
N PRO A 93 -14.01 -5.99 17.56
CA PRO A 93 -13.72 -5.49 16.23
C PRO A 93 -14.48 -6.31 15.18
N CYS A 94 -15.16 -5.61 14.26
CA CYS A 94 -15.98 -6.18 13.20
C CYS A 94 -15.42 -5.94 11.79
N LEU A 95 -14.23 -5.36 11.70
CA LEU A 95 -13.56 -5.00 10.45
C LEU A 95 -12.35 -5.91 10.23
N ALA A 96 -12.33 -6.64 9.12
CA ALA A 96 -11.11 -7.26 8.60
C ALA A 96 -10.65 -6.56 7.33
N ALA A 97 -9.35 -6.59 7.07
CA ALA A 97 -8.77 -5.98 5.88
C ALA A 97 -7.59 -6.79 5.34
N SER A 98 -7.31 -6.64 4.05
CA SER A 98 -6.05 -7.06 3.45
C SER A 98 -5.39 -5.86 2.77
N LEU A 99 -4.07 -5.81 2.84
CA LEU A 99 -3.22 -4.77 2.25
C LEU A 99 -2.17 -5.43 1.37
N THR A 100 -1.91 -4.88 0.17
CA THR A 100 -0.83 -5.36 -0.69
C THR A 100 -0.16 -4.27 -1.51
N PHE A 101 1.14 -4.45 -1.76
CA PHE A 101 1.90 -3.77 -2.80
C PHE A 101 1.79 -4.56 -4.10
N GLU A 102 1.06 -3.99 -5.05
CA GLU A 102 0.75 -4.63 -6.33
C GLU A 102 1.98 -4.71 -7.23
N GLN A 103 2.16 -5.86 -7.88
CA GLN A 103 3.29 -6.14 -8.78
C GLN A 103 4.68 -5.95 -8.12
N THR A 104 4.75 -6.00 -6.79
CA THR A 104 6.00 -5.98 -6.03
C THR A 104 6.42 -7.40 -5.68
N TYR A 105 7.53 -7.83 -6.27
CA TYR A 105 8.09 -9.18 -6.11
C TYR A 105 9.37 -9.21 -5.25
N GLY A 106 9.83 -8.04 -4.80
CA GLY A 106 10.98 -7.88 -3.92
C GLY A 106 10.55 -7.58 -2.49
N GLU A 107 11.56 -7.43 -1.62
CA GLU A 107 11.34 -7.04 -0.23
C GLU A 107 10.75 -5.62 -0.13
N VAL A 108 9.77 -5.45 0.76
CA VAL A 108 9.18 -4.17 1.18
C VAL A 108 9.57 -3.93 2.64
N GLU A 109 10.33 -2.88 2.90
CA GLU A 109 10.85 -2.57 4.23
C GLU A 109 10.78 -1.07 4.52
N GLY A 110 10.66 -0.73 5.81
CA GLY A 110 10.45 0.64 6.30
C GLY A 110 8.98 0.97 6.58
N ASP A 111 8.73 2.13 7.18
CA ASP A 111 7.41 2.59 7.61
C ASP A 111 6.88 3.79 6.79
N SER A 112 7.66 4.28 5.83
CA SER A 112 7.32 5.45 5.01
C SER A 112 5.99 5.32 4.23
N ALA A 113 5.56 4.10 3.93
CA ALA A 113 4.30 3.84 3.23
C ALA A 113 3.05 3.94 4.13
N SER A 114 3.20 4.03 5.46
CA SER A 114 2.10 3.93 6.43
C SER A 114 0.93 4.87 6.13
N VAL A 115 1.22 6.10 5.68
CA VAL A 115 0.17 7.07 5.35
C VAL A 115 -0.64 6.64 4.11
N ALA A 116 0.03 6.11 3.09
CA ALA A 116 -0.60 5.62 1.88
C ALA A 116 -1.46 4.38 2.20
N GLU A 117 -0.91 3.43 2.95
CA GLU A 117 -1.62 2.23 3.40
C GLU A 117 -2.88 2.57 4.20
N LEU A 118 -2.77 3.51 5.15
CA LEU A 118 -3.92 3.99 5.91
C LEU A 118 -4.97 4.66 5.01
N CYS A 119 -4.54 5.50 4.07
CA CYS A 119 -5.44 6.11 3.09
C CYS A 119 -6.18 5.04 2.28
N ALA A 120 -5.48 4.00 1.79
CA ALA A 120 -6.11 2.90 1.07
C ALA A 120 -7.12 2.15 1.95
N LEU A 121 -6.78 1.85 3.21
CA LEU A 121 -7.67 1.17 4.16
C LEU A 121 -8.93 1.99 4.43
N LEU A 122 -8.80 3.29 4.73
CA LEU A 122 -9.92 4.19 4.98
C LEU A 122 -10.77 4.40 3.73
N SER A 123 -10.13 4.50 2.56
CA SER A 123 -10.78 4.61 1.26
C SER A 123 -11.64 3.37 0.98
N SER A 124 -11.09 2.18 1.18
CA SER A 124 -11.82 0.92 1.05
C SER A 124 -12.98 0.84 2.04
N LEU A 125 -12.75 1.22 3.31
CA LEU A 125 -13.76 1.15 4.37
C LEU A 125 -14.96 2.08 4.10
N GLY A 126 -14.69 3.31 3.66
CA GLY A 126 -15.71 4.33 3.43
C GLY A 126 -16.21 4.40 1.99
N GLU A 127 -15.72 3.53 1.10
CA GLU A 127 -15.94 3.59 -0.35
C GLU A 127 -15.63 4.98 -0.96
N VAL A 128 -14.62 5.68 -0.41
CA VAL A 128 -14.24 7.04 -0.83
C VAL A 128 -13.11 6.96 -1.84
N PRO A 129 -13.31 7.33 -3.12
CA PRO A 129 -12.25 7.22 -4.12
C PRO A 129 -11.08 8.18 -3.86
N ILE A 130 -9.85 7.68 -4.00
CA ILE A 130 -8.61 8.47 -3.96
C ILE A 130 -8.20 8.84 -5.39
N LYS A 131 -7.78 10.09 -5.60
CA LYS A 131 -7.23 10.55 -6.89
C LYS A 131 -5.90 9.86 -7.18
N GLN A 132 -5.79 9.18 -8.31
CA GLN A 132 -4.58 8.43 -8.68
C GLN A 132 -3.47 9.34 -9.26
N SER A 133 -3.77 10.62 -9.47
CA SER A 133 -2.78 11.62 -9.88
C SER A 133 -1.89 12.11 -8.73
N LEU A 134 -2.08 11.60 -7.51
CA LEU A 134 -1.32 11.96 -6.31
C LEU A 134 -0.60 10.72 -5.77
N ALA A 135 0.63 10.94 -5.30
CA ALA A 135 1.48 9.96 -4.61
C ALA A 135 2.14 10.61 -3.40
#